data_AF-A0A3P7RIS9-F1
#
_entry.id   AF-A0A3P7RIS9-F1
#
_cell.length_a   1.000
_cell.length_b   1.000
_cell.length_c   1.000
_cell.angle_alpha   90.00
_cell.angle_beta   90.00
_cell.angle_gamma   90.00
#
_symmetry.space_group_name_H-M   'P 1'
#
loop_
_entity.id
_entity.type
_entity.pdbx_description
1 polymer ?
#
loop_
_entity_poly.entity_id
_entity_poly.type
_entity_poly.pdbx_seq_one_letter_code
_entity_poly.pdbx_strand_id
1 'polypeptide(L)'
;MEIHKNEPPGDILIFLTGQDEVESASKRLIEAAKDMRRKNLDRLWVVPMYGALPASEQLKAFDSTTHGTRKIVVATNIAETSLTIPGIAYVIDCGFVKLRAMNRENGFESLMKLPISQASAQQRAGRAGRIRPGKCYRLYTRM
;
A
#
# COMPACT_ATOMS: atom_id res chain seq x y z
N MET A 1 -9.49 7.52 0.41
CA MET A 1 -10.50 8.42 -0.20
C MET A 1 -10.27 9.87 0.18
N GLU A 2 -10.17 10.21 1.47
CA GLU A 2 -9.90 11.60 1.90
C GLU A 2 -8.60 12.18 1.31
N ILE A 3 -7.50 11.41 1.33
CA ILE A 3 -6.26 11.82 0.65
C ILE A 3 -6.50 12.13 -0.83
N HIS A 4 -7.28 11.31 -1.53
CA HIS A 4 -7.53 11.53 -2.95
C HIS A 4 -8.35 12.80 -3.24
N LYS A 5 -9.28 13.16 -2.34
CA LYS A 5 -10.12 14.36 -2.49
C LYS A 5 -9.39 15.65 -2.11
N ASN A 6 -8.59 15.59 -1.05
CA ASN A 6 -8.15 16.80 -0.34
C ASN A 6 -6.64 17.05 -0.47
N GLU A 7 -5.84 16.03 -0.79
CA GLU A 7 -4.38 16.19 -0.88
C GLU A 7 -3.94 16.50 -2.33
N PRO A 8 -2.88 17.31 -2.50
CA PRO A 8 -2.29 17.59 -3.81
C PRO A 8 -1.89 16.34 -4.61
N PRO A 9 -1.59 16.48 -5.92
CA PRO A 9 -1.17 15.35 -6.76
C PRO A 9 -0.05 14.52 -6.13
N GLY A 10 -0.14 13.20 -6.28
CA GLY A 10 0.81 12.24 -5.73
C GLY A 10 0.15 10.89 -5.48
N ASP A 11 0.88 9.82 -5.77
CA ASP A 11 0.37 8.46 -5.65
C ASP A 11 0.38 7.98 -4.20
N ILE A 12 -0.46 6.98 -3.96
CA ILE A 12 -0.68 6.41 -2.63
C ILE A 12 -0.14 4.98 -2.60
N LEU A 13 0.64 4.66 -1.57
CA LEU A 13 1.03 3.30 -1.23
C LEU A 13 0.37 2.90 0.08
N ILE A 14 -0.38 1.80 0.07
CA ILE A 14 -1.07 1.26 1.25
C ILE A 14 -0.41 -0.06 1.63
N PHE A 15 0.03 -0.19 2.88
CA PHE A 15 0.53 -1.44 3.44
C PHE A 15 -0.57 -2.19 4.18
N LEU A 16 -0.89 -3.39 3.71
CA LEU A 16 -1.77 -4.39 4.33
C LEU A 16 -1.01 -5.70 4.56
N THR A 17 -1.64 -6.69 5.18
CA THR A 17 -0.89 -7.86 5.69
C THR A 17 -0.92 -9.08 4.77
N GLY A 18 -1.91 -9.22 3.89
CA GLY A 18 -2.04 -10.40 3.05
C GLY A 18 -2.94 -10.19 1.84
N GLN A 19 -2.99 -11.21 0.97
CA GLN A 19 -3.74 -11.22 -0.28
C GLN A 19 -5.22 -10.83 -0.08
N ASP A 20 -5.93 -11.48 0.84
CA ASP A 20 -7.37 -11.24 1.04
C ASP A 20 -7.67 -9.78 1.42
N GLU A 21 -6.84 -9.20 2.29
CA GLU A 21 -6.96 -7.79 2.69
C GLU A 21 -6.67 -6.86 1.50
N VAL A 22 -5.63 -7.16 0.71
CA VAL A 22 -5.26 -6.39 -0.49
C VAL A 22 -6.38 -6.44 -1.54
N GLU A 23 -6.90 -7.61 -1.87
CA GLU A 23 -7.97 -7.77 -2.85
C GLU A 23 -9.27 -7.10 -2.39
N SER A 24 -9.66 -7.29 -1.13
CA SER A 24 -10.85 -6.68 -0.54
C SER A 24 -10.76 -5.15 -0.55
N ALA A 25 -9.64 -4.58 -0.10
CA ALA A 25 -9.41 -3.15 -0.14
C ALA A 25 -9.41 -2.61 -1.57
N SER A 26 -8.79 -3.32 -2.51
CA SER A 26 -8.75 -2.92 -3.92
C SER A 26 -10.16 -2.87 -4.54
N LYS A 27 -10.99 -3.88 -4.31
CA LYS A 27 -12.38 -3.92 -4.76
C LYS A 27 -13.18 -2.73 -4.22
N ARG A 28 -13.08 -2.46 -2.92
CA ARG A 28 -13.77 -1.33 -2.27
C ARG A 28 -13.30 0.03 -2.80
N LEU A 29 -12.01 0.19 -3.09
CA LEU A 29 -11.46 1.41 -3.69
C LEU A 29 -11.96 1.62 -5.12
N ILE A 30 -12.02 0.55 -5.92
CA ILE A 30 -12.54 0.60 -7.29
C ILE A 30 -14.03 0.95 -7.30
N GLU A 31 -14.80 0.38 -6.38
CA GLU A 31 -16.22 0.70 -6.23
C GLU A 31 -16.43 2.16 -5.83
N ALA A 32 -15.73 2.63 -4.80
CA ALA A 32 -15.78 4.02 -4.38
C ALA A 32 -15.30 5.01 -5.47
N ALA A 33 -14.40 4.58 -6.36
CA ALA A 33 -13.95 5.37 -7.50
C ALA A 33 -15.04 5.55 -8.57
N LYS A 34 -15.94 4.57 -8.76
CA LYS A 34 -17.04 4.67 -9.73
C LYS A 34 -18.00 5.81 -9.35
N ASP A 35 -18.29 5.95 -8.07
CA ASP A 35 -19.20 6.99 -7.56
C ASP A 35 -18.63 8.41 -7.72
N MET A 36 -17.30 8.54 -7.73
CA MET A 36 -16.62 9.84 -7.80
C MET A 36 -16.43 10.40 -9.21
N ARG A 37 -16.60 9.58 -10.27
CA ARG A 37 -16.52 10.07 -11.66
C ARG A 37 -17.49 11.21 -11.97
N ARG A 38 -18.55 11.37 -11.17
CA ARG A 38 -19.55 12.43 -11.28
C ARG A 38 -19.09 13.79 -10.74
N LYS A 39 -17.93 13.87 -10.08
CA LYS A 39 -17.46 15.05 -9.31
C LYS A 39 -16.22 15.74 -9.89
N ASN A 40 -15.82 15.47 -11.14
CA ASN A 40 -14.60 16.02 -11.78
C ASN A 40 -13.30 15.80 -10.97
N LEU A 41 -13.22 14.72 -10.18
CA LEU A 41 -11.99 14.31 -9.51
C LEU A 41 -11.10 13.50 -10.45
N ASP A 42 -9.78 13.51 -10.17
CA ASP A 42 -8.80 12.66 -10.86
C ASP A 42 -9.26 11.20 -10.90
N ARG A 43 -8.94 10.48 -11.97
CA ARG A 43 -9.24 9.05 -12.06
C ARG A 43 -8.41 8.30 -11.02
N LEU A 44 -9.00 7.29 -10.40
CA LEU A 44 -8.27 6.36 -9.54
C LEU A 44 -7.83 5.13 -10.31
N TRP A 45 -6.54 4.85 -10.26
CA TRP A 45 -5.97 3.60 -10.74
C TRP A 45 -5.50 2.75 -9.57
N VAL A 46 -6.22 1.68 -9.27
CA VAL A 46 -5.92 0.80 -8.14
C VAL A 46 -5.11 -0.39 -8.62
N VAL A 47 -3.96 -0.64 -7.99
CA VAL A 47 -3.01 -1.72 -8.34
C VAL A 47 -2.73 -2.59 -7.12
N PRO A 48 -3.20 -3.84 -7.07
CA PRO A 48 -2.86 -4.77 -6.00
C PRO A 48 -1.42 -5.30 -6.17
N MET A 49 -0.71 -5.56 -5.07
CA MET A 49 0.65 -6.11 -5.10
C MET A 49 0.93 -7.05 -3.91
N TYR A 50 1.03 -8.35 -4.17
CA TYR A 50 1.33 -9.39 -3.18
C TYR A 50 2.09 -10.56 -3.81
N GLY A 51 2.72 -11.40 -2.99
CA GLY A 51 3.69 -12.40 -3.46
C GLY A 51 3.15 -13.46 -4.43
N ALA A 52 1.88 -13.84 -4.34
CA ALA A 52 1.24 -14.80 -5.23
C ALA A 52 0.78 -14.22 -6.58
N LEU A 53 0.88 -12.89 -6.76
CA LEU A 53 0.45 -12.23 -7.99
C LEU A 53 1.49 -12.46 -9.11
N PRO A 54 1.08 -12.68 -10.38
CA PRO A 54 2.02 -12.81 -11.49
C PRO A 54 2.95 -11.59 -11.61
N ALA A 55 4.20 -11.80 -12.04
CA ALA A 55 5.20 -10.73 -12.15
C ALA A 55 4.72 -9.58 -13.07
N SER A 56 4.04 -9.90 -14.18
CA SER A 56 3.46 -8.90 -15.08
C SER A 56 2.44 -7.97 -14.40
N GLU A 57 1.67 -8.50 -13.47
CA GLU A 57 0.69 -7.72 -12.69
C GLU A 57 1.38 -6.89 -11.60
N GLN A 58 2.42 -7.43 -10.96
CA GLN A 58 3.23 -6.65 -10.01
C GLN A 58 3.95 -5.48 -10.68
N LEU A 59 4.39 -5.67 -11.94
CA LEU A 59 5.09 -4.65 -12.71
C LEU A 59 4.24 -3.40 -12.97
N LYS A 60 2.91 -3.52 -13.01
CA LYS A 60 1.98 -2.37 -13.14
C LYS A 60 2.13 -1.37 -12.01
N ALA A 61 2.61 -1.79 -10.84
CA ALA A 61 2.88 -0.85 -9.74
C ALA A 61 3.98 0.15 -10.11
N PHE A 62 4.90 -0.20 -11.01
CA PHE A 62 6.04 0.62 -11.41
C PHE A 62 5.78 1.53 -12.61
N ASP A 63 4.66 1.34 -13.29
CA ASP A 63 4.26 2.20 -14.40
C ASP A 63 3.97 3.63 -13.93
N SER A 64 4.38 4.61 -14.73
CA SER A 64 4.10 6.02 -14.47
C SER A 64 2.61 6.33 -14.62
N THR A 65 2.11 7.23 -13.78
CA THR A 65 0.73 7.70 -13.86
C THR A 65 0.54 8.72 -14.96
N THR A 66 -0.54 8.57 -15.73
CA THR A 66 -0.98 9.57 -16.70
C THR A 66 -1.56 10.81 -16.01
N HIS A 67 -1.58 11.93 -16.72
CA HIS A 67 -2.14 13.19 -16.21
C HIS A 67 -3.62 13.03 -15.83
N GLY A 68 -4.04 13.64 -14.71
CA GLY A 68 -5.40 13.52 -14.20
C GLY A 68 -5.76 12.14 -13.62
N THR A 69 -4.76 11.32 -13.30
CA THR A 69 -4.93 10.02 -12.65
C THR A 69 -4.05 9.93 -11.41
N ARG A 70 -4.59 9.41 -10.32
CA ARG A 70 -3.86 9.05 -9.11
C ARG A 70 -3.80 7.54 -8.97
N LYS A 71 -2.59 6.98 -8.87
CA LYS A 71 -2.40 5.55 -8.63
C LYS A 71 -2.44 5.26 -7.13
N ILE A 72 -3.10 4.18 -6.78
CA ILE A 72 -3.14 3.61 -5.44
C ILE A 72 -2.59 2.20 -5.54
N VAL A 73 -1.37 2.00 -5.03
CA VAL A 73 -0.79 0.67 -4.88
C VAL A 73 -1.21 0.12 -3.52
N VAL A 74 -1.90 -1.01 -3.52
CA VAL A 74 -2.31 -1.72 -2.31
C VAL A 74 -1.43 -2.95 -2.17
N ALA A 75 -0.51 -2.93 -1.21
CA ALA A 75 0.59 -3.88 -1.15
C ALA A 75 0.74 -4.57 0.21
N THR A 76 1.34 -5.76 0.16
CA THR A 76 1.94 -6.40 1.34
C THR A 76 3.36 -5.85 1.58
N ASN A 77 4.12 -6.46 2.51
CA ASN A 77 5.52 -6.10 2.76
C ASN A 77 6.45 -6.30 1.54
N ILE A 78 5.98 -6.86 0.43
CA ILE A 78 6.73 -6.89 -0.84
C ILE A 78 7.13 -5.48 -1.33
N ALA A 79 6.35 -4.46 -1.00
CA ALA A 79 6.67 -3.06 -1.34
C ALA A 79 7.64 -2.37 -0.35
N GLU A 80 8.05 -3.07 0.71
CA GLU A 80 8.96 -2.55 1.75
C GLU A 80 10.40 -2.43 1.20
N THR A 81 10.84 -3.38 0.39
CA THR A 81 12.24 -3.51 -0.07
C THR A 81 12.53 -2.89 -1.45
N SER A 82 13.84 -2.81 -1.75
CA SER A 82 14.65 -2.13 -2.78
C SER A 82 14.10 -1.52 -4.08
N LEU A 83 12.87 -1.75 -4.52
CA LEU A 83 12.37 -1.14 -5.77
C LEU A 83 11.57 0.12 -5.49
N THR A 84 11.93 1.24 -6.11
CA THR A 84 11.19 2.51 -6.00
C THR A 84 9.95 2.47 -6.87
N ILE A 85 8.77 2.64 -6.26
CA ILE A 85 7.53 2.87 -7.00
C ILE A 85 7.50 4.37 -7.34
N PRO A 86 7.51 4.76 -8.63
CA PRO A 86 7.49 6.17 -9.00
C PRO A 86 6.17 6.81 -8.59
N GLY A 87 6.23 8.09 -8.23
CA GLY A 87 5.05 8.92 -7.96
C GLY A 87 4.53 8.89 -6.52
N ILE A 88 4.97 7.96 -5.67
CA ILE A 88 4.50 7.84 -4.28
C ILE A 88 4.81 9.12 -3.48
N ALA A 89 3.75 9.78 -3.05
CA ALA A 89 3.81 10.93 -2.13
C ALA A 89 3.12 10.62 -0.80
N TYR A 90 2.19 9.67 -0.79
CA TYR A 90 1.41 9.32 0.38
C TYR A 90 1.57 7.85 0.72
N VAL A 91 1.87 7.55 1.98
CA VAL A 91 1.89 6.18 2.52
C VAL A 91 0.78 6.04 3.55
N ILE A 92 0.05 4.93 3.52
CA ILE A 92 -0.88 4.51 4.57
C ILE A 92 -0.34 3.19 5.12
N ASP A 93 -0.02 3.15 6.41
CA ASP A 93 0.56 1.98 7.06
C ASP A 93 -0.36 1.45 8.15
N CYS A 94 -0.82 0.21 7.98
CA CYS A 94 -1.62 -0.47 9.01
C CYS A 94 -0.79 -0.89 10.23
N GLY A 95 0.54 -0.93 10.13
CA GLY A 95 1.42 -1.29 11.24
C GLY A 95 1.53 -2.79 11.52
N PHE A 96 0.99 -3.63 10.64
CA PHE A 96 1.07 -5.09 10.77
C PHE A 96 1.75 -5.74 9.56
N VAL A 97 2.19 -6.97 9.76
CA VAL A 97 2.73 -7.88 8.74
C VAL A 97 2.30 -9.30 9.06
N LYS A 98 2.13 -10.15 8.04
CA LYS A 98 1.91 -11.57 8.22
C LYS A 98 3.23 -12.30 7.97
N LEU A 99 3.78 -12.93 9.01
CA LEU A 99 5.06 -13.65 8.93
C LEU A 99 4.86 -15.10 9.32
N ARG A 100 5.70 -15.98 8.76
CA ARG A 100 5.83 -17.34 9.26
C ARG A 100 6.52 -17.28 10.62
N ALA A 101 5.87 -17.86 11.62
CA ALA A 101 6.40 -17.95 12.96
C ALA A 101 6.27 -19.40 13.43
N MET A 102 7.37 -19.90 14.00
CA MET A 102 7.46 -21.24 14.55
C MET A 102 7.04 -21.20 16.01
N ASN A 103 6.07 -22.03 16.39
CA ASN A 103 5.78 -22.26 17.80
C ASN A 103 6.93 -23.07 18.42
N ARG A 104 7.60 -22.50 19.42
CA ARG A 104 8.77 -23.11 20.07
C ARG A 104 8.44 -24.38 20.84
N GLU A 105 7.19 -24.56 21.27
CA GLU A 105 6.78 -25.70 22.10
C GLU A 105 6.55 -26.98 21.30
N ASN A 106 6.07 -26.85 20.05
CA ASN A 106 5.68 -28.01 19.24
C ASN A 106 6.29 -28.02 17.82
N GLY A 107 7.10 -27.01 17.47
CA GLY A 107 7.81 -26.93 16.19
C GLY A 107 6.92 -26.61 14.98
N PHE A 108 5.62 -26.37 15.16
CA PHE A 108 4.71 -26.06 14.06
C PHE A 108 4.92 -24.64 13.54
N GLU A 109 5.07 -24.49 12.22
CA GLU A 109 5.05 -23.20 11.54
C GLU A 109 3.60 -22.76 11.26
N SER A 110 3.30 -21.51 11.60
CA SER A 110 2.02 -20.88 11.26
C SER A 110 2.22 -19.45 10.77
N LEU A 111 1.28 -18.96 9.95
CA LEU A 111 1.26 -17.57 9.49
C LEU A 111 0.54 -16.69 10.52
N MET A 112 1.30 -15.90 11.27
CA MET A 112 0.75 -15.02 12.31
C MET A 112 0.78 -13.55 11.85
N LYS A 113 -0.29 -12.82 12.18
CA LYS A 113 -0.36 -11.36 12.02
C LYS A 113 0.32 -10.72 13.22
N LEU A 114 1.42 -10.00 12.99
CA LEU A 114 2.25 -9.40 14.03
C LEU A 114 2.41 -7.89 13.76
N PRO A 115 2.61 -7.07 14.80
CA PRO A 115 3.02 -5.68 14.60
C PRO A 115 4.37 -5.62 13.90
N ILE A 116 4.59 -4.61 13.06
CA ILE A 116 5.88 -4.40 12.41
C ILE A 116 6.89 -3.79 13.37
N SER A 117 8.18 -4.00 13.09
CA SER A 117 9.25 -3.34 13.83
C SER A 117 9.25 -1.82 13.58
N GLN A 118 9.85 -1.07 14.50
CA GLN A 118 10.10 0.36 14.30
C GLN A 118 10.94 0.63 13.03
N ALA A 119 11.90 -0.24 12.73
CA ALA A 119 12.72 -0.15 11.51
C ALA A 119 11.86 -0.31 10.25
N SER A 120 10.98 -1.31 10.20
CA SER A 120 10.03 -1.51 9.11
C SER A 120 9.11 -0.30 8.93
N ALA A 121 8.61 0.27 10.02
CA ALA A 121 7.77 1.46 9.97
C ALA A 121 8.49 2.68 9.41
N GLN A 122 9.78 2.82 9.71
CA GLN A 122 10.62 3.86 9.14
C GLN A 122 10.87 3.64 7.65
N GLN A 123 11.13 2.39 7.24
CA GLN A 123 11.29 2.02 5.83
C GLN A 123 10.02 2.28 5.03
N ARG A 124 8.86 1.89 5.55
CA ARG A 124 7.53 2.16 4.98
C ARG A 124 7.27 3.65 4.87
N ALA A 125 7.54 4.43 5.92
CA ALA A 125 7.41 5.88 5.88
C ALA A 125 8.32 6.51 4.82
N GLY A 126 9.56 6.03 4.69
CA GLY A 126 10.53 6.49 3.68
C GLY A 126 10.17 6.13 2.23
N ARG A 127 9.06 5.42 2.00
CA ARG A 127 8.47 5.24 0.66
C ARG A 127 7.75 6.50 0.18
N ALA A 128 7.22 7.29 1.10
CA ALA A 128 6.84 8.67 0.83
C ALA A 128 8.11 9.54 0.94
N GLY A 129 8.29 10.52 0.07
CA GLY A 129 9.38 11.49 0.23
C GLY A 129 10.58 11.37 -0.70
N ARG A 130 10.66 10.34 -1.58
CA ARG A 130 11.85 10.14 -2.43
C ARG A 130 12.01 11.18 -3.54
N ILE A 131 10.91 11.72 -4.05
CA ILE A 131 10.90 12.64 -5.20
C ILE A 131 10.40 14.04 -4.80
N ARG A 132 9.52 14.12 -3.80
CA ARG A 132 8.89 15.35 -3.30
C ARG A 132 8.54 15.18 -1.82
N PRO A 133 8.28 16.25 -1.05
CA PRO A 133 7.75 16.12 0.31
C PRO A 133 6.55 15.18 0.34
N GLY A 134 6.62 14.16 1.20
CA GLY A 134 5.60 13.11 1.29
C GLY A 134 5.02 13.03 2.70
N LYS A 135 3.86 12.38 2.81
CA LYS A 135 3.17 12.16 4.10
C LYS A 135 3.01 10.66 4.35
N CYS A 136 3.23 10.24 5.59
CA CYS A 136 2.96 8.88 6.03
C CYS A 136 1.85 8.90 7.09
N TYR A 137 0.77 8.18 6.83
CA TYR A 137 -0.40 8.03 7.68
C TYR A 137 -0.33 6.67 8.37
N ARG A 138 -0.04 6.69 9.68
CA ARG A 138 0.00 5.48 10.51
C ARG A 138 -1.36 5.28 11.16
N LEU A 139 -1.94 4.09 11.03
CA LEU A 139 -3.24 3.74 11.61
C LEU A 139 -3.13 3.27 13.07
N TYR A 140 -2.04 3.65 13.75
CA TYR A 140 -1.69 3.27 15.11
C TYR A 140 -1.09 4.48 15.84
N THR A 141 -1.30 4.55 17.16
CA THR A 141 -0.97 5.73 17.98
C THR A 141 0.51 5.84 18.30
N ARG A 142 1.18 4.74 18.66
CA ARG A 142 2.63 4.66 18.91
C ARG A 142 3.13 3.26 18.60
N MET A 143 4.42 3.16 18.25
CA MET A 143 5.18 1.92 18.14
C MET A 143 6.07 1.73 19.34
#